data_AF-A0A7X9GGF9-F1
#
_entry.id   AF-A0A7X9GGF9-F1
#
_cell.length_a   1.000
_cell.length_b   1.000
_cell.length_c   1.000
_cell.angle_alpha   90.00
_cell.angle_beta   90.00
_cell.angle_gamma   90.00
#
_symmetry.space_group_name_H-M   'P 1'
#
loop_
_entity.id
_entity.type
_entity.pdbx_description
1 polymer ?
#
loop_
_entity_poly.entity_id
_entity_poly.type
_entity_poly.pdbx_seq_one_letter_code
_entity_poly.pdbx_strand_id
1 'polypeptide(L)' 'MAQFEKQLERLEEISASIKKSDISMEEALKFFEEGIQLAKKMEKDLEKIETKIQVLMNSPVRVEDKPELDLFSLSAN' A
#
# COMPACT_ATOMS: atom_id res chain seq x y z
N MET A 1 -14.08 0.91 -4.47
CA MET A 1 -14.43 0.60 -3.08
C MET A 1 -14.33 -0.89 -2.81
N ALA A 2 -15.22 -1.74 -3.34
CA ALA A 2 -15.15 -3.19 -3.12
C ALA A 2 -13.79 -3.86 -3.47
N GLN A 3 -13.08 -3.35 -4.49
CA GLN A 3 -11.75 -3.87 -4.83
C GLN A 3 -10.66 -3.43 -3.85
N PHE A 4 -10.75 -2.20 -3.32
CA PHE A 4 -9.82 -1.68 -2.32
C PHE A 4 -10.00 -2.42 -0.98
N GLU A 5 -11.24 -2.58 -0.54
CA GLU A 5 -11.58 -3.32 0.69
C GLU A 5 -11.06 -4.76 0.64
N LYS A 6 -11.24 -5.45 -0.49
CA LYS A 6 -10.68 -6.79 -0.68
C LYS A 6 -9.15 -6.83 -0.64
N GLN A 7 -8.49 -5.81 -1.20
CA GLN A 7 -7.03 -5.72 -1.15
C GLN A 7 -6.53 -5.45 0.27
N LEU A 8 -7.25 -4.62 1.02
CA LEU A 8 -6.96 -4.32 2.42
C LEU A 8 -7.15 -5.56 3.31
N GLU A 9 -8.27 -6.26 3.17
CA GLU A 9 -8.54 -7.52 3.88
C GLU A 9 -7.43 -8.55 3.61
N ARG A 10 -7.02 -8.69 2.35
CA ARG A 10 -5.90 -9.58 2.01
C ARG A 10 -4.58 -9.16 2.65
N LEU A 11 -4.29 -7.87 2.74
CA LEU A 11 -3.09 -7.36 3.38
C LEU A 11 -3.09 -7.66 4.89
N GLU A 12 -4.25 -7.59 5.55
CA GLU A 12 -4.42 -7.98 6.95
C GLU A 12 -4.20 -9.47 7.17
N GLU A 13 -4.72 -10.33 6.29
CA GLU A 13 -4.48 -11.78 6.31
C GLU A 13 -2.98 -12.10 6.18
N ILE A 14 -2.29 -11.42 5.26
CA ILE A 14 -0.85 -11.54 5.06
C ILE A 14 -0.11 -11.14 6.34
N SER A 15 -0.47 -9.99 6.94
CA SER A 15 0.13 -9.51 8.19
C SER A 15 -0.07 -10.52 9.34
N ALA A 16 -1.26 -11.09 9.46
CA ALA A 16 -1.55 -12.12 10.45
C ALA A 16 -0.76 -13.41 10.20
N SER A 17 -0.56 -13.78 8.93
CA SER A 17 0.19 -14.98 8.54
C SER A 17 1.69 -14.85 8.82
N ILE A 18 2.29 -13.69 8.56
CA ILE A 18 3.70 -13.40 8.87
C ILE A 18 3.98 -13.43 10.38
N LYS A 19 3.00 -13.08 11.21
CA LYS A 19 3.13 -13.08 12.69
C LYS A 19 3.08 -14.49 13.30
N LYS A 20 2.78 -15.53 12.53
CA LYS A 20 2.78 -16.91 13.03
C LYS A 20 4.21 -17.38 13.26
N SER A 21 4.42 -18.11 14.35
CA SER A 21 5.74 -18.58 14.76
C SER A 21 6.31 -19.73 13.93
N ASP A 22 5.52 -20.34 13.03
CA ASP A 22 5.96 -21.50 12.21
C ASP A 22 6.14 -21.18 10.72
N ILE A 23 6.08 -19.91 10.32
CA ILE A 23 6.21 -19.54 8.92
C ILE A 23 7.61 -19.84 8.39
N SER A 24 7.68 -20.50 7.23
CA SER A 24 8.98 -20.72 6.57
C SER A 24 9.50 -19.42 5.94
N MET A 25 10.82 -19.33 5.77
CA MET A 25 11.45 -18.15 5.16
C MET A 25 10.96 -17.90 3.71
N GLU A 26 10.70 -18.97 2.95
CA GLU A 26 10.19 -18.86 1.58
C GLU A 26 8.75 -18.32 1.55
N GLU A 27 7.89 -18.77 2.47
CA GLU A 27 6.52 -18.25 2.60
C GLU A 27 6.50 -16.81 3.09
N ALA A 28 7.35 -16.47 4.05
CA ALA A 28 7.50 -15.09 4.53
C ALA A 28 7.91 -14.14 3.40
N LEU A 29 8.83 -14.57 2.53
CA LEU A 29 9.25 -13.79 1.36
C LEU A 29 8.11 -13.63 0.35
N LYS A 30 7.37 -14.70 0.04
CA LYS A 30 6.19 -14.64 -0.86
C LYS A 30 5.13 -13.68 -0.33
N PHE A 31 4.82 -13.75 0.95
CA PHE A 31 3.85 -12.87 1.60
C PHE A 31 4.33 -11.41 1.64
N PHE A 32 5.63 -11.18 1.85
CA PHE A 32 6.19 -9.84 1.76
C PHE A 32 6.06 -9.25 0.34
N GLU A 33 6.42 -10.02 -0.69
CA GLU A 33 6.26 -9.61 -2.09
C GLU A 33 4.80 -9.31 -2.44
N GLU A 34 3.87 -10.18 -2.03
CA GLU A 34 2.44 -9.99 -2.22
C GLU A 34 1.95 -8.71 -1.51
N GLY A 35 2.36 -8.50 -0.26
CA GLY A 35 2.01 -7.32 0.54
C GLY A 35 2.48 -6.01 -0.11
N ILE A 36 3.71 -5.96 -0.64
CA ILE A 36 4.24 -4.80 -1.36
C ILE A 36 3.44 -4.53 -2.63
N GLN A 37 3.06 -5.57 -3.38
CA GLN A 37 2.26 -5.40 -4.59
C GLN A 37 0.85 -4.89 -4.28
N LEU A 38 0.22 -5.37 -3.20
CA LEU A 38 -1.09 -4.90 -2.75
C LEU A 38 -1.02 -3.44 -2.31
N ALA A 39 -0.04 -3.06 -1.50
CA ALA A 39 0.15 -1.68 -1.05
C ALA A 39 0.28 -0.70 -2.22
N LYS A 40 1.12 -1.03 -3.22
CA LYS A 40 1.28 -0.21 -4.44
C LYS A 40 0.00 -0.08 -5.27
N LYS A 41 -0.87 -1.09 -5.27
CA LYS A 41 -2.15 -1.03 -5.99
C LYS A 41 -3.13 -0.12 -5.25
N MET A 42 -3.22 -0.27 -3.93
CA MET A 42 -4.08 0.55 -3.09
C MET A 42 -3.69 2.03 -3.14
N GLU A 43 -2.39 2.33 -3.10
CA GLU A 43 -1.85 3.70 -3.27
C GLU A 43 -2.37 4.34 -4.57
N LYS A 44 -2.24 3.65 -5.71
CA LYS A 44 -2.75 4.13 -7.01
C LYS A 44 -4.27 4.31 -7.04
N ASP A 45 -5.01 3.48 -6.32
CA ASP A 45 -6.47 3.61 -6.26
C ASP A 45 -6.88 4.81 -5.40
N LEU A 46 -6.15 5.11 -4.33
CA LEU A 46 -6.32 6.34 -3.54
C LEU A 46 -5.96 7.59 -4.34
N GLU A 47 -4.83 7.60 -5.07
CA GLU A 47 -4.43 8.72 -5.94
C GLU A 47 -5.52 9.08 -6.96
N LYS A 48 -6.17 8.07 -7.57
CA LYS A 48 -7.28 8.30 -8.51
C LYS A 48 -8.49 8.93 -7.83
N ILE A 49 -8.79 8.52 -6.59
CA ILE A 49 -9.91 9.07 -5.82
C ILE A 49 -9.60 10.52 -5.45
N GLU A 50 -8.39 10.79 -4.98
CA GLU A 50 -7.92 12.13 -4.65
C GLU A 50 -8.00 13.06 -5.87
N THR A 51 -7.50 12.61 -7.02
CA THR A 51 -7.58 13.37 -8.29
C THR A 51 -9.03 13.70 -8.64
N LYS A 52 -9.96 12.74 -8.49
CA LYS A 52 -11.39 12.97 -8.74
C LYS A 52 -11.98 14.00 -7.78
N ILE A 53 -11.61 13.95 -6.51
CA ILE A 53 -12.03 14.93 -5.50
C ILE A 53 -11.51 16.31 -5.86
N GLN A 54 -10.22 16.44 -6.21
CA GLN A 54 -9.60 17.71 -6.62
C GLN A 54 -10.32 18.34 -7.83
N VAL A 55 -10.64 17.54 -8.86
CA VAL A 55 -11.41 18.00 -10.02
C VAL A 55 -12.80 18.50 -9.62
N LEU A 56 -13.50 17.77 -8.74
CA LEU A 56 -14.83 18.18 -8.27
C LEU A 56 -14.80 19.44 -7.38
N MET A 57 -13.70 19.65 -6.64
CA MET A 57 -13.50 20.78 -5.74
C MET A 57 -13.10 22.09 -6.43
N ASN A 58 -12.88 22.09 -7.76
CA ASN A 58 -12.50 23.29 -8.56
C ASN A 58 -11.35 24.12 -7.96
N SER A 59 -10.42 23.49 -7.24
CA SER A 59 -9.28 24.16 -6.60
C SER A 59 -8.01 23.35 -6.86
N PRO A 60 -6.98 23.89 -7.54
CA PRO A 60 -5.74 23.18 -7.77
C PRO A 60 -4.96 23.13 -6.46
N VAL A 61 -5.16 22.09 -5.66
CA VAL A 61 -4.17 21.71 -4.65
C VAL A 61 -3.03 21.03 -5.40
N ARG A 62 -1.81 21.58 -5.29
CA ARG A 62 -0.64 21.10 -6.03
C ARG A 62 -0.28 19.69 -5.58
N VAL A 63 0.07 18.84 -6.53
CA VAL A 63 0.53 17.44 -6.39
C VAL A 63 1.93 17.34 -5.71
N GLU A 64 2.34 18.37 -4.97
CA GLU A 64 3.67 18.46 -4.34
C GLU A 64 3.72 17.73 -2.98
N ASP A 65 2.59 17.37 -2.38
CA ASP A 65 2.51 16.57 -1.15
C ASP A 65 2.49 15.06 -1.44
N LYS A 66 3.42 14.60 -2.28
CA LYS A 66 3.64 13.15 -2.45
C LYS A 66 4.09 12.60 -1.10
N PRO A 67 3.44 11.57 -0.52
CA PRO A 67 3.90 11.02 0.75
C PRO A 67 5.33 10.50 0.57
N GLU A 68 6.27 11.12 1.29
CA GLU A 68 7.65 10.66 1.37
C GLU A 68 7.64 9.28 2.05
N LEU A 69 7.68 8.22 1.24
CA LEU A 69 8.00 6.86 1.70
C LEU A 69 9.51 6.73 1.98
N ASP A 70 10.05 7.67 2.75
CA ASP A 70 11.46 7.72 3.16
C ASP A 70 11.77 6.71 4.28
N LEU A 71 10.76 5.97 4.74
CA LEU A 71 10.93 4.91 5.74
C LEU A 71 11.74 3.70 5.25
N PHE A 72 11.91 3.54 3.93
CA PHE A 72 12.62 2.40 3.34
C PHE A 72 13.90 2.78 2.58
N SER A 73 14.27 4.06 2.51
CA SER A 73 15.46 4.55 1.80
C SER A 73 16.72 4.59 2.67
N LEU A 74 16.59 4.47 4.00
CA LEU A 74 17.71 4.54 4.94
C LEU A 74 18.13 3.15 5.45
N SER A 75 18.81 2.39 4.60
CA SER A 75 19.89 1.49 5.04
C SER A 75 20.87 1.24 3.91
N ALA A 76 21.63 2.27 3.55
CA ALA A 76 22.86 2.15 2.79
C ALA A 76 23.91 3.11 3.37
N ASN A 77 24.35 2.81 4.59
CA ASN A 77 25.75 2.95 5.04
C ASN A 77 25.93 2.29 6.41
#